data_AF-A0AAN6BUB0-F1
#
_entry.id   AF-A0AAN6BUB0-F1
#
_cell.length_a   1.000
_cell.length_b   1.000
_cell.length_c   1.000
_cell.angle_alpha   90.00
_cell.angle_beta   90.00
_cell.angle_gamma   90.00
#
_symmetry.space_group_name_H-M   'P 1'
#
loop_
_entity.id
_entity.type
_entity.pdbx_description
1 polymer ?
#
loop_
_entity_poly.entity_id
_entity_poly.type
_entity_poly.pdbx_seq_one_letter_code
_entity_poly.pdbx_strand_id
1 'polypeptide(L)'
;MSDLDSICVGIELEFMVALQISDTNPAWNETRWACPSTPEAYMGLVMGDYTIFKPPVIHKVCDTIASTGVAVSCDVYQPEPSDPVQLTGTSVLPLTGNSGDVRVWNQGVATDIAKPVQKTDTWFVVPETHITKDCVSKSGKTPSDKYDWFGTELNSPILIHPEEFSQGLPTLRKCLKAVQANMILGLNSDCGFHLHVNDAGNMKLETALRVASLVWLLEDTLLYPLCHPFRSSSPFSARISVESKIAHEDGEPSLMSDGEAFIHALQEAMTKLSWRKKVDKRLLGAMRRLWSEPNLASLGVALRKFDEGERHTTTRCALVVTKYDTLEFRYPESMFDVDFIAGWADLVRHLYAVAMKPQAEFHQIICRVYELVTRDQAPGWSAMMGAIGFQTDISIWQRRLNEYRGSLSDLDKQGVLPNSGIVGL
;
A
#
# COMPACT_ATOMS: atom_id res chain seq x y z
N MET A 1 -18.62 7.32 20.11
CA MET A 1 -17.52 6.72 19.32
C MET A 1 -17.13 7.77 18.31
N SER A 2 -15.84 8.03 18.16
CA SER A 2 -15.36 8.93 17.13
C SER A 2 -15.58 8.27 15.76
N ASP A 3 -15.80 9.03 14.69
CA ASP A 3 -15.93 8.46 13.33
C ASP A 3 -14.69 7.66 12.90
N LEU A 4 -13.55 7.85 13.57
CA LEU A 4 -12.33 7.08 13.34
C LEU A 4 -12.38 5.66 13.92
N ASP A 5 -13.22 5.40 14.93
CA ASP A 5 -13.22 4.14 15.67
C ASP A 5 -13.78 2.97 14.83
N SER A 6 -14.57 3.26 13.79
CA SER A 6 -15.13 2.23 12.89
C SER A 6 -14.31 1.99 11.63
N ILE A 7 -13.41 2.91 11.30
CA ILE A 7 -12.55 2.81 10.12
C ILE A 7 -11.45 1.78 10.43
N CYS A 8 -11.33 0.76 9.59
CA CYS A 8 -10.29 -0.25 9.72
C CYS A 8 -9.33 -0.23 8.54
N VAL A 9 -8.11 -0.72 8.78
CA VAL A 9 -7.01 -0.64 7.82
C VAL A 9 -6.36 -2.02 7.64
N GLY A 10 -6.16 -2.43 6.39
CA GLY A 10 -5.22 -3.49 6.01
C GLY A 10 -3.94 -2.87 5.44
N ILE A 11 -2.78 -3.41 5.80
CA ILE A 11 -1.47 -2.97 5.34
C ILE A 11 -0.89 -4.07 4.46
N GLU A 12 -0.38 -3.71 3.28
CA GLU A 12 0.47 -4.57 2.44
C GLU A 12 1.82 -3.87 2.26
N LEU A 13 2.90 -4.55 2.63
CA LEU A 13 4.25 -4.00 2.57
C LEU A 13 5.19 -4.94 1.82
N GLU A 14 5.60 -4.52 0.63
CA GLU A 14 6.47 -5.29 -0.25
C GLU A 14 7.96 -5.05 0.06
N PHE A 15 8.80 -6.07 0.02
CA PHE A 15 10.26 -5.95 0.20
C PHE A 15 10.98 -7.14 -0.42
N MET A 16 12.31 -7.11 -0.44
CA MET A 16 13.12 -8.20 -0.95
C MET A 16 13.97 -8.85 0.12
N VAL A 17 14.08 -10.17 0.04
CA VAL A 17 14.98 -10.99 0.85
C VAL A 17 16.14 -11.46 -0.01
N ALA A 18 17.36 -11.34 0.51
CA ALA A 18 18.55 -11.74 -0.21
C ALA A 18 18.67 -13.27 -0.38
N LEU A 19 19.16 -13.68 -1.53
CA LEU A 19 19.57 -15.04 -1.86
C LEU A 19 21.10 -15.06 -2.04
N GLN A 20 21.77 -16.04 -1.44
CA GLN A 20 23.22 -16.19 -1.49
C GLN A 20 23.59 -17.37 -2.37
N ILE A 21 24.21 -17.11 -3.53
CA ILE A 21 24.78 -18.18 -4.35
C ILE A 21 26.00 -18.76 -3.62
N SER A 22 26.00 -20.08 -3.42
CA SER A 22 27.14 -20.85 -2.92
C SER A 22 28.43 -20.44 -3.67
N ASP A 23 29.52 -20.15 -2.96
CA ASP A 23 30.84 -19.68 -3.47
C ASP A 23 31.06 -18.16 -3.57
N THR A 24 30.07 -17.33 -3.24
CA THR A 24 30.29 -15.89 -3.02
C THR A 24 30.53 -15.59 -1.55
N ASN A 25 31.66 -14.94 -1.22
CA ASN A 25 31.93 -14.55 0.16
C ASN A 25 30.83 -13.57 0.63
N PRO A 26 30.18 -13.82 1.78
CA PRO A 26 29.25 -12.84 2.33
C PRO A 26 29.97 -11.50 2.52
N ALA A 27 29.23 -10.40 2.39
CA ALA A 27 29.78 -9.08 2.67
C ALA A 27 30.46 -9.08 4.05
N TRP A 28 31.69 -8.55 4.14
CA TRP A 28 32.43 -8.48 5.40
C TRP A 28 31.53 -7.92 6.52
N ASN A 29 31.44 -8.65 7.65
CA ASN A 29 30.66 -8.34 8.86
C ASN A 29 29.12 -8.44 8.76
N GLU A 30 28.55 -9.00 7.67
CA GLU A 30 27.12 -9.27 7.61
C GLU A 30 26.80 -10.65 8.24
N THR A 31 25.98 -10.65 9.30
CA THR A 31 25.60 -11.87 10.06
C THR A 31 24.13 -12.23 9.90
N ARG A 32 23.34 -11.38 9.25
CA ARG A 32 21.92 -11.63 9.00
C ARG A 32 21.75 -12.72 7.95
N TRP A 33 20.62 -13.40 8.01
CA TRP A 33 20.33 -14.53 7.15
C TRP A 33 20.04 -14.09 5.71
N ALA A 34 20.64 -14.78 4.74
CA ALA A 34 20.22 -14.84 3.35
C ALA A 34 19.86 -16.28 3.01
N CYS A 35 18.91 -16.47 2.08
CA CYS A 35 18.51 -17.80 1.65
C CYS A 35 19.63 -18.43 0.81
N PRO A 36 20.14 -19.62 1.17
CA PRO A 36 21.10 -20.32 0.33
C PRO A 36 20.52 -20.57 -1.08
N SER A 37 21.37 -20.41 -2.09
CA SER A 37 21.04 -20.55 -3.52
C SER A 37 22.16 -21.31 -4.24
N THR A 38 21.82 -21.91 -5.38
CA THR A 38 22.78 -22.48 -6.33
C THR A 38 22.63 -21.78 -7.69
N PRO A 39 23.66 -21.81 -8.55
CA PRO A 39 23.55 -21.26 -9.90
C PRO A 39 22.35 -21.81 -10.69
N GLU A 40 22.03 -23.09 -10.53
CA GLU A 40 20.89 -23.74 -11.20
C GLU A 40 19.56 -23.21 -10.69
N ALA A 41 19.43 -23.05 -9.37
CA ALA A 41 18.22 -22.50 -8.77
C ALA A 41 18.01 -21.04 -9.20
N TYR A 42 19.08 -20.24 -9.26
CA TYR A 42 19.04 -18.88 -9.81
C TYR A 42 18.62 -18.85 -11.29
N MET A 43 19.15 -19.76 -12.12
CA MET A 43 18.66 -19.90 -13.51
C MET A 43 17.17 -20.24 -13.55
N GLY A 44 16.67 -21.04 -12.61
CA GLY A 44 15.23 -21.25 -12.40
C GLY A 44 14.47 -19.93 -12.23
N LEU A 45 14.94 -19.03 -11.36
CA LEU A 45 14.33 -17.70 -11.17
C LEU A 45 14.31 -16.88 -12.46
N VAL A 46 15.42 -16.87 -13.21
CA VAL A 46 15.51 -16.19 -14.51
C VAL A 46 14.47 -16.72 -15.50
N MET A 47 14.23 -18.03 -15.47
CA MET A 47 13.25 -18.71 -16.31
C MET A 47 11.81 -18.61 -15.78
N GLY A 48 11.60 -17.96 -14.63
CA GLY A 48 10.28 -17.77 -14.02
C GLY A 48 9.81 -18.90 -13.11
N ASP A 49 10.71 -19.82 -12.72
CA ASP A 49 10.46 -20.83 -11.70
C ASP A 49 10.89 -20.33 -10.32
N TYR A 50 9.90 -20.03 -9.48
CA TYR A 50 10.07 -19.51 -8.12
C TYR A 50 9.87 -20.59 -7.05
N THR A 51 9.59 -21.84 -7.44
CA THR A 51 9.12 -22.89 -6.52
C THR A 51 10.19 -23.33 -5.53
N ILE A 52 11.48 -23.26 -5.90
CA ILE A 52 12.61 -23.62 -5.06
C ILE A 52 12.76 -22.65 -3.87
N PHE A 53 12.62 -21.34 -4.11
CA PHE A 53 12.88 -20.31 -3.10
C PHE A 53 11.65 -19.89 -2.31
N LYS A 54 10.46 -20.01 -2.91
CA LYS A 54 9.20 -19.58 -2.29
C LYS A 54 9.00 -20.21 -0.90
N PRO A 55 9.02 -21.54 -0.70
CA PRO A 55 8.86 -22.11 0.63
C PRO A 55 9.94 -21.67 1.65
N PRO A 56 11.26 -21.81 1.40
CA PRO A 56 12.26 -21.49 2.41
C PRO A 56 12.32 -20.01 2.79
N VAL A 57 12.15 -19.09 1.83
CA VAL A 57 12.13 -17.65 2.12
C VAL A 57 10.89 -17.30 2.95
N ILE A 58 9.70 -17.68 2.49
CA ILE A 58 8.45 -17.31 3.15
C ILE A 58 8.36 -17.93 4.55
N HIS A 59 8.73 -19.21 4.72
CA HIS A 59 8.78 -19.84 6.03
C HIS A 59 9.76 -19.14 6.97
N LYS A 60 10.94 -18.72 6.49
CA LYS A 60 11.93 -18.02 7.33
C LYS A 60 11.45 -16.64 7.76
N VAL A 61 10.73 -15.90 6.91
CA VAL A 61 10.10 -14.63 7.29
C VAL A 61 9.05 -14.89 8.38
N CYS A 62 8.17 -15.88 8.19
CA CYS A 62 7.18 -16.28 9.20
C CYS A 62 7.85 -16.67 10.53
N ASP A 63 8.86 -17.54 10.52
CA ASP A 63 9.61 -17.95 11.72
C ASP A 63 10.21 -16.73 12.45
N THR A 64 10.78 -15.80 11.69
CA THR A 64 11.42 -14.60 12.24
C THR A 64 10.40 -13.68 12.91
N ILE A 65 9.24 -13.45 12.29
CA ILE A 65 8.14 -12.68 12.89
C ILE A 65 7.58 -13.43 14.12
N ALA A 66 7.33 -14.73 13.99
CA ALA A 66 6.80 -15.57 15.05
C ALA A 66 7.70 -15.59 16.30
N SER A 67 9.02 -15.47 16.14
CA SER A 67 9.96 -15.39 17.27
C SER A 67 9.69 -14.21 18.22
N THR A 68 8.94 -13.19 17.77
CA THR A 68 8.52 -12.04 18.58
C THR A 68 7.19 -12.25 19.34
N GLY A 69 6.58 -13.43 19.20
CA GLY A 69 5.27 -13.76 19.77
C GLY A 69 4.09 -13.31 18.90
N VAL A 70 4.32 -12.76 17.71
CA VAL A 70 3.25 -12.39 16.78
C VAL A 70 2.69 -13.62 16.07
N ALA A 71 1.37 -13.69 15.89
CA ALA A 71 0.72 -14.69 15.05
C ALA A 71 0.89 -14.34 13.57
N VAL A 72 1.45 -15.28 12.80
CA VAL A 72 1.78 -15.10 11.39
C VAL A 72 1.50 -16.37 10.62
N SER A 73 1.13 -16.25 9.36
CA SER A 73 0.84 -17.38 8.49
C SER A 73 1.25 -17.14 7.04
N CYS A 74 1.28 -18.22 6.27
CA CYS A 74 1.48 -18.20 4.83
C CYS A 74 0.69 -19.35 4.19
N ASP A 75 0.53 -19.32 2.86
CA ASP A 75 -0.03 -20.47 2.13
C ASP A 75 0.84 -21.72 2.35
N VAL A 76 0.22 -22.89 2.44
CA VAL A 76 0.97 -24.15 2.46
C VAL A 76 1.53 -24.40 1.06
N TYR A 77 2.83 -24.24 0.92
CA TYR A 77 3.55 -24.69 -0.26
C TYR A 77 3.85 -26.18 -0.12
N GLN A 78 3.21 -27.02 -0.92
CA GLN A 78 3.55 -28.43 -0.96
C GLN A 78 4.94 -28.60 -1.60
N PRO A 79 5.84 -29.40 -1.01
CA PRO A 79 6.74 -30.20 -1.83
C PRO A 79 5.92 -31.35 -2.45
N GLU A 80 6.05 -31.61 -3.74
CA GLU A 80 5.72 -32.94 -4.24
C GLU A 80 6.84 -33.94 -3.85
N PRO A 81 6.56 -35.23 -3.60
CA PRO A 81 5.52 -35.79 -2.72
C PRO A 81 6.18 -36.56 -1.56
N SER A 82 5.93 -36.16 -0.31
CA SER A 82 5.95 -37.03 0.88
C SER A 82 5.78 -36.17 2.12
N ASP A 83 4.52 -35.99 2.53
CA ASP A 83 4.08 -35.26 3.71
C ASP A 83 4.56 -33.79 3.84
N PRO A 84 3.68 -32.85 4.22
CA PRO A 84 4.13 -31.51 4.54
C PRO A 84 5.15 -31.60 5.69
N VAL A 85 6.40 -31.19 5.45
CA VAL A 85 7.43 -31.07 6.49
C VAL A 85 6.79 -30.39 7.70
N GLN A 86 6.61 -31.14 8.78
CA GLN A 86 6.04 -30.62 10.02
C GLN A 86 7.09 -29.70 10.64
N LEU A 87 6.94 -28.40 10.41
CA LEU A 87 7.74 -27.40 11.09
C LEU A 87 7.23 -27.34 12.54
N THR A 88 8.14 -27.56 13.48
CA THR A 88 7.82 -27.60 14.90
C THR A 88 7.19 -26.27 15.32
N GLY A 89 6.10 -26.30 16.09
CA GLY A 89 5.41 -25.09 16.54
C GLY A 89 4.45 -24.45 15.51
N THR A 90 4.21 -25.11 14.38
CA THR A 90 3.23 -24.67 13.37
C THR A 90 1.96 -25.54 13.37
N SER A 91 0.86 -24.98 12.88
CA SER A 91 -0.38 -25.70 12.61
C SER A 91 -0.82 -25.46 11.17
N VAL A 92 -1.36 -26.49 10.51
CA VAL A 92 -1.96 -26.37 9.17
C VAL A 92 -3.46 -26.28 9.32
N LEU A 93 -4.07 -25.24 8.76
CA LEU A 93 -5.49 -24.94 8.88
C LEU A 93 -6.11 -24.65 7.51
N PRO A 94 -7.35 -25.11 7.25
CA PRO A 94 -8.04 -24.83 6.00
C PRO A 94 -8.46 -23.36 5.89
N LEU A 95 -8.32 -22.78 4.69
CA LEU A 95 -8.79 -21.44 4.38
C LEU A 95 -10.31 -21.39 4.16
N THR A 96 -10.95 -20.32 4.65
CA THR A 96 -12.35 -20.02 4.37
C THR A 96 -12.52 -19.59 2.92
N GLY A 97 -13.49 -20.19 2.21
CA GLY A 97 -13.94 -19.74 0.89
C GLY A 97 -12.98 -19.96 -0.28
N ASN A 98 -11.77 -20.51 -0.03
CA ASN A 98 -10.78 -20.85 -1.06
C ASN A 98 -10.38 -22.32 -0.95
N SER A 99 -9.98 -22.94 -2.06
CA SER A 99 -9.30 -24.23 -2.04
C SER A 99 -7.85 -24.04 -1.59
N GLY A 100 -7.52 -24.41 -0.35
CA GLY A 100 -6.14 -24.39 0.14
C GLY A 100 -6.03 -24.41 1.66
N ASP A 101 -4.81 -24.64 2.12
CA ASP A 101 -4.44 -24.62 3.53
C ASP A 101 -3.42 -23.51 3.79
N VAL A 102 -3.42 -22.98 5.01
CA VAL A 102 -2.39 -22.08 5.51
C VAL A 102 -1.61 -22.73 6.64
N ARG A 103 -0.33 -22.39 6.71
CA ARG A 103 0.54 -22.74 7.82
C ARG A 103 0.58 -21.56 8.77
N VAL A 104 0.26 -21.79 10.04
CA VAL A 104 0.13 -20.76 11.07
C VAL A 104 1.14 -20.99 12.19
N TRP A 105 1.84 -19.94 12.56
CA TRP A 105 2.71 -19.85 13.73
C TRP A 105 2.00 -19.10 14.85
N ASN A 106 2.31 -19.47 16.10
CA ASN A 106 1.74 -18.83 17.30
C ASN A 106 0.20 -18.76 17.28
N GLN A 107 -0.47 -19.80 16.78
CA GLN A 107 -1.93 -19.83 16.67
C GLN A 107 -2.63 -19.47 17.99
N GLY A 108 -2.11 -19.93 19.13
CA GLY A 108 -2.69 -19.67 20.45
C GLY A 108 -2.66 -18.20 20.91
N VAL A 109 -1.94 -17.32 20.23
CA VAL A 109 -1.89 -15.88 20.52
C VAL A 109 -3.04 -15.13 19.85
N ALA A 110 -3.52 -15.61 18.72
CA ALA A 110 -4.68 -15.06 18.04
C ALA A 110 -5.94 -15.68 18.67
N THR A 111 -6.42 -15.07 19.75
CA THR A 111 -7.45 -15.61 20.65
C THR A 111 -8.81 -15.90 20.01
N ASP A 112 -9.05 -15.38 18.80
CA ASP A 112 -10.36 -15.43 18.12
C ASP A 112 -10.33 -16.10 16.74
N ILE A 113 -9.29 -16.88 16.40
CA ILE A 113 -9.26 -17.61 15.12
C ILE A 113 -10.33 -18.72 15.15
N ALA A 114 -11.51 -18.41 14.60
CA ALA A 114 -12.49 -19.41 14.22
C ALA A 114 -11.91 -20.31 13.12
N LYS A 115 -12.25 -21.60 13.13
CA LYS A 115 -11.93 -22.51 12.02
C LYS A 115 -13.16 -22.65 11.13
N PRO A 116 -13.05 -22.55 9.79
CA PRO A 116 -11.84 -22.29 8.97
C PRO A 116 -11.32 -20.84 9.08
N VAL A 117 -10.05 -20.63 8.73
CA VAL A 117 -9.32 -19.35 8.95
C VAL A 117 -9.34 -18.45 7.71
N GLN A 118 -9.21 -17.14 7.89
CA GLN A 118 -9.03 -16.17 6.80
C GLN A 118 -7.58 -15.66 6.78
N LYS A 119 -7.10 -15.23 5.61
CA LYS A 119 -5.76 -14.62 5.47
C LYS A 119 -5.61 -13.34 6.31
N THR A 120 -6.73 -12.71 6.64
CA THR A 120 -6.81 -11.48 7.44
C THR A 120 -6.86 -11.73 8.96
N ASP A 121 -6.80 -12.99 9.42
CA ASP A 121 -6.84 -13.32 10.85
C ASP A 121 -5.47 -13.17 11.54
N THR A 122 -4.39 -13.18 10.76
CA THR A 122 -3.01 -13.09 11.24
C THR A 122 -2.20 -12.23 10.29
N TRP A 123 -0.96 -11.91 10.65
CA TRP A 123 -0.01 -11.40 9.67
C TRP A 123 0.21 -12.46 8.59
N PHE A 124 0.20 -12.07 7.32
CA PHE A 124 0.23 -13.02 6.22
C PHE A 124 1.38 -12.71 5.27
N VAL A 125 2.26 -13.69 5.03
CA VAL A 125 3.44 -13.50 4.19
C VAL A 125 3.22 -14.17 2.83
N VAL A 126 3.43 -13.43 1.74
CA VAL A 126 3.29 -13.91 0.37
C VAL A 126 4.51 -13.60 -0.49
N PRO A 127 4.77 -14.40 -1.55
CA PRO A 127 5.84 -14.13 -2.49
C PRO A 127 5.42 -13.06 -3.51
N GLU A 128 6.28 -12.07 -3.73
CA GLU A 128 6.13 -11.07 -4.80
C GLU A 128 6.97 -11.43 -6.01
N THR A 129 6.37 -12.24 -6.89
CA THR A 129 7.04 -12.76 -8.09
C THR A 129 7.36 -11.69 -9.11
N HIS A 130 6.57 -10.61 -9.16
CA HIS A 130 6.77 -9.52 -10.10
C HIS A 130 8.04 -8.72 -9.78
N ILE A 131 8.28 -8.41 -8.50
CA ILE A 131 9.51 -7.77 -8.01
C ILE A 131 10.72 -8.66 -8.29
N THR A 132 10.59 -9.96 -7.97
CA THR A 132 11.64 -10.96 -8.24
C THR A 132 12.03 -10.96 -9.72
N LYS A 133 11.04 -10.99 -10.61
CA LYS A 133 11.26 -10.95 -12.06
C LYS A 133 11.96 -9.68 -12.51
N ASP A 134 11.57 -8.53 -11.98
CA ASP A 134 12.18 -7.24 -12.33
C ASP A 134 13.65 -7.19 -11.88
N CYS A 135 13.98 -7.65 -10.68
CA CYS A 135 15.36 -7.71 -10.19
C CYS A 135 16.26 -8.61 -11.05
N VAL A 136 15.77 -9.80 -11.40
CA VAL A 136 16.55 -10.77 -12.19
C VAL A 136 16.73 -10.31 -13.65
N SER A 137 15.77 -9.56 -14.19
CA SER A 137 15.82 -9.06 -15.58
C SER A 137 16.46 -7.68 -15.75
N LYS A 138 16.55 -6.87 -14.68
CA LYS A 138 17.03 -5.48 -14.72
C LYS A 138 18.09 -5.26 -13.65
N SER A 139 19.37 -5.39 -14.02
CA SER A 139 20.51 -5.22 -13.10
C SER A 139 20.48 -3.90 -12.32
N GLY A 140 19.93 -2.82 -12.90
CA GLY A 140 19.82 -1.51 -12.27
C GLY A 140 18.81 -1.41 -11.12
N LYS A 141 17.98 -2.43 -10.89
CA LYS A 141 16.98 -2.46 -9.80
C LYS A 141 17.36 -3.39 -8.64
N THR A 142 18.56 -3.96 -8.69
CA THR A 142 19.06 -4.85 -7.64
C THR A 142 19.62 -4.02 -6.49
N PRO A 143 19.16 -4.22 -5.23
CA PRO A 143 19.68 -3.45 -4.09
C PRO A 143 21.20 -3.61 -3.91
N SER A 144 21.75 -4.77 -4.23
CA SER A 144 23.20 -5.03 -4.25
C SER A 144 23.52 -6.14 -5.24
N ASP A 145 24.69 -6.07 -5.85
CA ASP A 145 25.32 -7.08 -6.72
C ASP A 145 25.89 -8.29 -5.97
N LYS A 146 25.89 -8.27 -4.62
CA LYS A 146 26.41 -9.36 -3.78
C LYS A 146 25.41 -10.49 -3.55
N TYR A 147 24.15 -10.24 -3.86
CA TYR A 147 23.03 -11.14 -3.60
C TYR A 147 22.11 -11.14 -4.82
N ASP A 148 21.41 -12.26 -5.02
CA ASP A 148 20.15 -12.21 -5.77
C ASP A 148 19.02 -11.86 -4.80
N TRP A 149 17.84 -11.57 -5.34
CA TRP A 149 16.75 -10.99 -4.57
C TRP A 149 15.42 -11.69 -4.85
N PHE A 150 14.72 -12.04 -3.77
CA PHE A 150 13.38 -12.62 -3.84
C PHE A 150 12.37 -11.66 -3.23
N GLY A 151 11.38 -11.26 -4.01
CA GLY A 151 10.29 -10.40 -3.58
C GLY A 151 9.35 -11.11 -2.60
N THR A 152 8.94 -10.39 -1.57
CA THR A 152 8.03 -10.84 -0.52
C THR A 152 7.12 -9.69 -0.12
N GLU A 153 5.91 -9.97 0.32
CA GLU A 153 5.00 -8.99 0.89
C GLU A 153 4.51 -9.48 2.26
N LEU A 154 4.47 -8.54 3.21
CA LEU A 154 3.87 -8.71 4.51
C LEU A 154 2.52 -8.00 4.55
N ASN A 155 1.47 -8.79 4.76
CA ASN A 155 0.11 -8.32 4.91
C ASN A 155 -0.30 -8.32 6.38
N SER A 156 -0.94 -7.26 6.85
CA SER A 156 -1.49 -7.21 8.21
C SER A 156 -2.83 -7.96 8.29
N PRO A 157 -3.24 -8.40 9.48
CA PRO A 157 -4.67 -8.61 9.73
C PRO A 157 -5.43 -7.28 9.54
N ILE A 158 -6.77 -7.34 9.50
CA ILE A 158 -7.58 -6.12 9.49
C ILE A 158 -7.41 -5.42 10.83
N LEU A 159 -6.75 -4.27 10.81
CA LEU A 159 -6.47 -3.48 12.00
C LEU A 159 -7.74 -2.71 12.40
N ILE A 160 -8.40 -3.20 13.44
CA ILE A 160 -9.61 -2.63 14.04
C ILE A 160 -9.35 -1.99 15.41
N HIS A 161 -8.22 -2.32 16.04
CA HIS A 161 -7.93 -1.92 17.42
C HIS A 161 -7.35 -0.49 17.48
N PRO A 162 -7.97 0.44 18.22
CA PRO A 162 -7.47 1.81 18.36
C PRO A 162 -6.04 1.91 18.90
N GLU A 163 -5.59 0.91 19.66
CA GLU A 163 -4.23 0.82 20.20
C GLU A 163 -3.17 0.70 19.10
N GLU A 164 -3.48 0.04 17.97
CA GLU A 164 -2.55 -0.05 16.85
C GLU A 164 -2.28 1.34 16.25
N PHE A 165 -3.31 2.18 16.13
CA PHE A 165 -3.15 3.53 15.58
C PHE A 165 -2.57 4.51 16.61
N SER A 166 -3.15 4.57 17.80
CA SER A 166 -2.73 5.51 18.86
C SER A 166 -1.30 5.28 19.37
N GLN A 167 -0.73 4.08 19.19
CA GLN A 167 0.65 3.75 19.58
C GLN A 167 1.61 3.65 18.39
N GLY A 168 1.20 4.05 17.19
CA GLY A 168 2.08 4.08 16.02
C GLY A 168 2.49 2.68 15.52
N LEU A 169 1.51 1.80 15.35
CA LEU A 169 1.58 0.44 14.80
C LEU A 169 2.61 -0.43 15.54
N PRO A 170 2.46 -0.66 16.86
CA PRO A 170 3.43 -1.40 17.67
C PRO A 170 3.65 -2.84 17.19
N THR A 171 2.62 -3.50 16.64
CA THR A 171 2.77 -4.88 16.15
C THR A 171 3.56 -4.90 14.83
N LEU A 172 3.26 -4.00 13.89
CA LEU A 172 4.06 -3.84 12.67
C LEU A 172 5.52 -3.55 13.02
N ARG A 173 5.76 -2.68 14.00
CA ARG A 173 7.11 -2.34 14.48
C ARG A 173 7.88 -3.55 14.95
N LYS A 174 7.24 -4.45 15.69
CA LYS A 174 7.85 -5.72 16.12
C LYS A 174 8.20 -6.59 14.91
N CYS A 175 7.27 -6.75 13.97
CA CYS A 175 7.47 -7.54 12.76
C CYS A 175 8.66 -7.02 11.94
N LEU A 176 8.64 -5.74 11.54
CA LEU A 176 9.67 -5.15 10.67
C LEU A 176 11.03 -5.09 11.34
N LYS A 177 11.09 -4.78 12.65
CA LYS A 177 12.35 -4.81 13.40
C LYS A 177 12.94 -6.22 13.42
N ALA A 178 12.11 -7.25 13.64
CA ALA A 178 12.58 -8.63 13.69
C ALA A 178 13.16 -9.08 12.35
N VAL A 179 12.46 -8.84 11.24
CA VAL A 179 12.98 -9.23 9.92
C VAL A 179 14.23 -8.43 9.55
N GLN A 180 14.27 -7.12 9.78
CA GLN A 180 15.44 -6.29 9.48
C GLN A 180 16.68 -6.65 10.30
N ALA A 181 16.48 -7.06 11.55
CA ALA A 181 17.57 -7.46 12.45
C ALA A 181 18.14 -8.85 12.16
N ASN A 182 17.36 -9.74 11.54
CA ASN A 182 17.73 -11.15 11.39
C ASN A 182 17.93 -11.57 9.92
N MET A 183 17.52 -10.75 8.96
CA MET A 183 17.55 -11.07 7.54
C MET A 183 18.19 -9.94 6.73
N ILE A 184 18.88 -10.30 5.65
CA ILE A 184 19.41 -9.34 4.68
C ILE A 184 18.26 -8.94 3.77
N LEU A 185 17.88 -7.66 3.86
CA LEU A 185 16.72 -7.10 3.18
C LEU A 185 17.13 -6.00 2.21
N GLY A 186 16.32 -5.81 1.18
CA GLY A 186 16.47 -4.75 0.20
C GLY A 186 15.13 -4.16 -0.20
N LEU A 187 15.16 -2.90 -0.63
CA LEU A 187 14.03 -2.19 -1.22
C LEU A 187 14.50 -1.59 -2.54
N ASN A 188 13.56 -1.45 -3.48
CA ASN A 188 13.78 -0.72 -4.72
C ASN A 188 12.50 0.06 -5.11
N SER A 189 12.53 0.71 -6.26
CA SER A 189 11.40 1.52 -6.74
C SER A 189 10.13 0.73 -7.07
N ASP A 190 10.22 -0.59 -7.21
CA ASP A 190 9.06 -1.47 -7.47
C ASP A 190 8.35 -1.88 -6.19
N CYS A 191 9.04 -1.87 -5.04
CA CYS A 191 8.43 -2.20 -3.76
C CYS A 191 7.41 -1.11 -3.36
N GLY A 192 6.14 -1.49 -3.27
CA GLY A 192 5.01 -0.68 -2.87
C GLY A 192 4.62 -0.84 -1.40
N PHE A 193 3.97 0.21 -0.88
CA PHE A 193 3.22 0.16 0.35
C PHE A 193 1.76 0.48 0.03
N HIS A 194 0.87 -0.47 0.34
CA HIS A 194 -0.55 -0.35 0.08
C HIS A 194 -1.35 -0.30 1.38
N LEU A 195 -2.38 0.55 1.40
CA LEU A 195 -3.33 0.67 2.50
C LEU A 195 -4.73 0.37 1.99
N HIS A 196 -5.36 -0.66 2.54
CA HIS A 196 -6.77 -0.97 2.33
C HIS A 196 -7.59 -0.35 3.43
N VAL A 197 -8.61 0.45 3.10
CA VAL A 197 -9.48 1.09 4.08
C VAL A 197 -10.95 0.83 3.80
N ASN A 198 -11.73 0.56 4.84
CA ASN A 198 -13.19 0.61 4.82
C ASN A 198 -13.78 0.89 6.23
N ASP A 199 -15.12 0.95 6.30
CA ASP A 199 -15.90 1.10 7.53
C ASP A 199 -16.35 -0.28 8.05
N ALA A 200 -15.48 -0.97 8.78
CA ALA A 200 -15.74 -2.29 9.39
C ALA A 200 -16.39 -3.32 8.43
N GLY A 201 -15.92 -3.39 7.18
CA GLY A 201 -16.46 -4.31 6.16
C GLY A 201 -17.68 -3.79 5.39
N ASN A 202 -18.16 -2.57 5.65
CA ASN A 202 -19.37 -2.00 5.04
C ASN A 202 -19.08 -0.72 4.25
N MET A 203 -18.26 -0.83 3.20
CA MET A 203 -17.99 0.32 2.35
C MET A 203 -19.25 0.75 1.58
N LYS A 204 -19.68 2.00 1.79
CA LYS A 204 -20.77 2.61 1.02
C LYS A 204 -20.23 3.26 -0.24
N LEU A 205 -20.98 3.14 -1.34
CA LEU A 205 -20.67 3.80 -2.61
C LEU A 205 -20.45 5.31 -2.43
N GLU A 206 -21.34 5.98 -1.71
CA GLU A 206 -21.23 7.42 -1.47
C GLU A 206 -19.91 7.79 -0.80
N THR A 207 -19.49 7.04 0.22
CA THR A 207 -18.20 7.26 0.88
C THR A 207 -17.05 7.05 -0.10
N ALA A 208 -17.09 6.01 -0.93
CA ALA A 208 -16.06 5.77 -1.93
C ALA A 208 -15.97 6.89 -2.98
N LEU A 209 -17.10 7.39 -3.47
CA LEU A 209 -17.18 8.53 -4.39
C LEU A 209 -16.60 9.81 -3.79
N ARG A 210 -16.91 10.07 -2.51
CA ARG A 210 -16.38 11.23 -1.77
C ARG A 210 -14.87 11.12 -1.52
N VAL A 211 -14.35 9.94 -1.17
CA VAL A 211 -12.90 9.71 -1.04
C VAL A 211 -12.23 9.90 -2.40
N ALA A 212 -12.75 9.31 -3.48
CA ALA A 212 -12.20 9.48 -4.82
C ALA A 212 -12.18 10.96 -5.25
N SER A 213 -13.23 11.73 -4.93
CA SER A 213 -13.30 13.17 -5.21
C SER A 213 -12.24 13.96 -4.43
N LEU A 214 -12.01 13.64 -3.15
CA LEU A 214 -10.94 14.24 -2.35
C LEU A 214 -9.56 13.91 -2.93
N VAL A 215 -9.33 12.61 -3.16
CA VAL A 215 -8.07 12.10 -3.71
C VAL A 215 -7.74 12.80 -5.02
N TRP A 216 -8.70 12.90 -5.95
CA TRP A 216 -8.54 13.60 -7.23
C TRP A 216 -7.94 15.00 -7.09
N LEU A 217 -8.38 15.78 -6.10
CA LEU A 217 -7.87 17.13 -5.85
C LEU A 217 -6.53 17.12 -5.10
N LEU A 218 -6.25 16.08 -4.33
CA LEU A 218 -5.12 15.99 -3.42
C LEU A 218 -3.88 15.30 -4.02
N GLU A 219 -3.99 14.60 -5.16
CA GLU A 219 -2.88 13.84 -5.75
C GLU A 219 -1.61 14.70 -5.90
N ASP A 220 -1.73 15.87 -6.55
CA ASP A 220 -0.56 16.72 -6.87
C ASP A 220 -0.13 17.66 -5.75
N THR A 221 -0.95 17.85 -4.72
CA THR A 221 -0.70 18.87 -3.67
C THR A 221 -0.51 18.29 -2.28
N LEU A 222 -0.87 17.02 -2.07
CA LEU A 222 -0.69 16.32 -0.80
C LEU A 222 -0.14 14.91 -0.98
N LEU A 223 -0.80 14.03 -1.74
CA LEU A 223 -0.46 12.60 -1.73
C LEU A 223 0.90 12.30 -2.36
N TYR A 224 1.12 12.64 -3.64
CA TYR A 224 2.44 12.44 -4.26
C TYR A 224 3.53 13.34 -3.69
N PRO A 225 3.27 14.60 -3.26
CA PRO A 225 4.26 15.40 -2.57
C PRO A 225 4.83 14.79 -1.29
N LEU A 226 4.14 13.80 -0.68
CA LEU A 226 4.62 13.04 0.46
C LEU A 226 5.36 11.75 0.07
N CYS A 227 5.30 11.33 -1.20
CA CYS A 227 5.97 10.15 -1.71
C CYS A 227 7.33 10.47 -2.34
N HIS A 228 8.14 9.45 -2.62
CA HIS A 228 9.31 9.64 -3.46
C HIS A 228 8.90 10.15 -4.87
N PRO A 229 9.63 11.10 -5.49
CA PRO A 229 9.23 11.72 -6.77
C PRO A 229 8.94 10.72 -7.91
N PHE A 230 9.70 9.61 -7.96
CA PHE A 230 9.50 8.54 -8.94
C PHE A 230 8.09 7.94 -8.90
N ARG A 231 7.43 7.89 -7.73
CA ARG A 231 6.09 7.29 -7.57
C ARG A 231 5.05 7.93 -8.47
N SER A 232 5.19 9.23 -8.70
CA SER A 232 4.30 10.00 -9.57
C SER A 232 4.38 9.61 -11.05
N SER A 233 5.47 8.95 -11.45
CA SER A 233 5.67 8.41 -12.81
C SER A 233 5.64 6.88 -12.85
N SER A 234 5.39 6.23 -11.71
CA SER A 234 5.39 4.77 -11.64
C SER A 234 4.13 4.21 -12.33
N PRO A 235 4.24 3.21 -13.21
CA PRO A 235 3.08 2.58 -13.83
C PRO A 235 2.24 1.79 -12.81
N PHE A 236 2.78 1.53 -11.61
CA PHE A 236 2.11 0.83 -10.52
C PHE A 236 1.36 1.80 -9.57
N SER A 237 1.48 3.10 -9.78
CA SER A 237 0.86 4.11 -8.94
C SER A 237 0.47 5.30 -9.81
N ALA A 238 -0.29 5.06 -10.87
CA ALA A 238 -0.75 6.10 -11.79
C ALA A 238 -1.82 7.00 -11.14
N ARG A 239 -1.91 8.26 -11.53
CA ARG A 239 -2.92 9.18 -10.99
C ARG A 239 -4.31 8.79 -11.44
N ILE A 240 -5.30 8.78 -10.53
CA ILE A 240 -6.69 8.67 -10.99
C ILE A 240 -7.11 9.92 -11.76
N SER A 241 -6.60 11.10 -11.39
CA SER A 241 -6.98 12.37 -12.02
C SER A 241 -6.50 12.54 -13.46
N VAL A 242 -5.55 11.71 -13.88
CA VAL A 242 -4.90 11.79 -15.20
C VAL A 242 -5.12 10.52 -16.01
N GLU A 243 -4.93 9.35 -15.40
CA GLU A 243 -4.77 8.08 -16.12
C GLU A 243 -5.99 7.15 -15.98
N SER A 244 -6.98 7.48 -15.13
CA SER A 244 -8.17 6.65 -14.98
C SER A 244 -9.12 6.75 -16.17
N LYS A 245 -10.03 5.79 -16.31
CA LYS A 245 -11.11 5.88 -17.32
C LYS A 245 -11.94 7.14 -17.15
N ILE A 246 -12.29 7.52 -15.92
CA ILE A 246 -13.01 8.77 -15.62
C ILE A 246 -12.27 10.00 -16.15
N ALA A 247 -10.94 10.02 -16.09
CA ALA A 247 -10.13 11.14 -16.57
C ALA A 247 -10.10 11.24 -18.10
N HIS A 248 -10.13 10.11 -18.79
CA HIS A 248 -9.99 10.01 -20.24
C HIS A 248 -11.31 9.99 -21.01
N GLU A 249 -12.41 9.55 -20.40
CA GLU A 249 -13.72 9.50 -21.03
C GLU A 249 -14.32 10.90 -21.22
N ASP A 250 -15.09 11.05 -22.29
CA ASP A 250 -15.87 12.24 -22.59
C ASP A 250 -17.32 12.12 -22.06
N GLY A 251 -17.99 13.26 -21.92
CA GLY A 251 -19.41 13.31 -21.57
C GLY A 251 -19.69 13.76 -20.14
N GLU A 252 -20.90 14.27 -19.93
CA GLU A 252 -21.39 14.82 -18.67
C GLU A 252 -22.71 14.16 -18.31
N PRO A 253 -22.69 12.96 -17.70
CA PRO A 253 -23.91 12.23 -17.38
C PRO A 253 -24.78 12.98 -16.36
N SER A 254 -26.09 12.73 -16.43
CA SER A 254 -27.06 13.18 -15.43
C SER A 254 -26.81 12.47 -14.10
N LEU A 255 -26.96 13.19 -13.00
CA LEU A 255 -26.74 12.64 -11.66
C LEU A 255 -28.02 12.46 -10.87
N MET A 256 -27.93 11.62 -9.84
CA MET A 256 -28.91 11.55 -8.77
C MET A 256 -28.72 12.72 -7.79
N SER A 257 -29.68 12.90 -6.86
CA SER A 257 -29.78 14.08 -5.97
C SER A 257 -28.46 14.46 -5.27
N ASP A 258 -27.78 13.48 -4.69
CA ASP A 258 -26.61 13.75 -3.84
C ASP A 258 -25.40 14.18 -4.68
N GLY A 259 -25.26 13.56 -5.86
CA GLY A 259 -24.28 13.97 -6.86
C GLY A 259 -24.56 15.36 -7.42
N GLU A 260 -25.81 15.70 -7.73
CA GLU A 260 -26.16 17.05 -8.19
C GLU A 260 -25.83 18.12 -7.14
N ALA A 261 -26.12 17.86 -5.86
CA ALA A 261 -25.78 18.78 -4.79
C ALA A 261 -24.26 18.98 -4.64
N PHE A 262 -23.47 17.92 -4.79
CA PHE A 262 -22.01 17.99 -4.80
C PHE A 262 -21.49 18.82 -5.99
N ILE A 263 -21.94 18.49 -7.21
CA ILE A 263 -21.54 19.21 -8.43
C ILE A 263 -21.92 20.69 -8.35
N HIS A 264 -23.12 21.00 -7.83
CA HIS A 264 -23.55 22.38 -7.65
C HIS A 264 -22.61 23.15 -6.70
N ALA A 265 -22.27 22.57 -5.54
CA ALA A 265 -21.35 23.20 -4.60
C ALA A 265 -19.97 23.46 -5.21
N LEU A 266 -19.42 22.49 -5.96
CA LEU A 266 -18.14 22.63 -6.65
C LEU A 266 -18.22 23.68 -7.77
N GLN A 267 -19.27 23.66 -8.59
CA GLN A 267 -19.50 24.63 -9.67
C GLN A 267 -19.61 26.06 -9.12
N GLU A 268 -20.29 26.28 -7.99
CA GLU A 268 -20.33 27.58 -7.35
C GLU A 268 -18.94 28.07 -6.94
N ALA A 269 -18.13 27.20 -6.33
CA ALA A 269 -16.75 27.52 -5.96
C ALA A 269 -15.92 27.86 -7.20
N MET A 270 -16.05 27.09 -8.28
CA MET A 270 -15.40 27.34 -9.57
C MET A 270 -15.79 28.70 -10.16
N THR A 271 -17.06 29.06 -10.13
CA THR A 271 -17.55 30.35 -10.63
C THR A 271 -16.97 31.52 -9.84
N LYS A 272 -16.95 31.42 -8.50
CA LYS A 272 -16.35 32.43 -7.61
C LYS A 272 -14.84 32.60 -7.85
N LEU A 273 -14.18 31.54 -8.30
CA LEU A 273 -12.73 31.49 -8.55
C LEU A 273 -12.37 31.61 -10.03
N SER A 274 -13.33 31.87 -10.92
CA SER A 274 -13.17 31.84 -12.39
C SER A 274 -12.07 32.75 -12.95
N TRP A 275 -11.61 33.73 -12.17
CA TRP A 275 -10.49 34.61 -12.49
C TRP A 275 -9.11 33.94 -12.33
N ARG A 276 -9.02 32.76 -11.69
CA ARG A 276 -7.77 32.03 -11.48
C ARG A 276 -7.40 31.15 -12.67
N LYS A 277 -6.12 31.11 -13.02
CA LYS A 277 -5.61 30.37 -14.19
C LYS A 277 -5.76 28.86 -14.09
N LYS A 278 -5.78 28.31 -12.87
CA LYS A 278 -5.84 26.86 -12.60
C LYS A 278 -7.25 26.30 -12.45
N VAL A 279 -8.30 27.12 -12.65
CA VAL A 279 -9.67 26.61 -12.66
C VAL A 279 -9.89 25.80 -13.92
N ASP A 280 -9.92 24.47 -13.77
CA ASP A 280 -10.12 23.53 -14.86
C ASP A 280 -11.61 23.19 -15.02
N LYS A 281 -12.18 23.53 -16.18
CA LYS A 281 -13.57 23.20 -16.52
C LYS A 281 -13.79 21.70 -16.73
N ARG A 282 -12.75 20.94 -17.11
CA ARG A 282 -12.85 19.48 -17.32
C ARG A 282 -13.12 18.73 -16.02
N LEU A 283 -12.75 19.31 -14.87
CA LEU A 283 -13.00 18.74 -13.55
C LEU A 283 -14.48 18.41 -13.34
N LEU A 284 -15.42 19.27 -13.78
CA LEU A 284 -16.84 19.01 -13.58
C LEU A 284 -17.34 17.81 -14.37
N GLY A 285 -16.86 17.64 -15.61
CA GLY A 285 -17.17 16.46 -16.40
C GLY A 285 -16.65 15.19 -15.74
N ALA A 286 -15.40 15.21 -15.25
CA ALA A 286 -14.82 14.08 -14.53
C ALA A 286 -15.59 13.76 -13.24
N MET A 287 -15.96 14.77 -12.46
CA MET A 287 -16.75 14.60 -11.25
C MET A 287 -18.17 14.09 -11.57
N ARG A 288 -18.80 14.52 -12.67
CA ARG A 288 -20.08 13.97 -13.13
C ARG A 288 -19.96 12.50 -13.50
N ARG A 289 -18.92 12.10 -14.24
CA ARG A 289 -18.68 10.68 -14.55
C ARG A 289 -18.48 9.86 -13.27
N LEU A 290 -17.60 10.32 -12.37
CA LEU A 290 -17.37 9.69 -11.07
C LEU A 290 -18.67 9.48 -10.29
N TRP A 291 -19.47 10.54 -10.10
CA TRP A 291 -20.70 10.48 -9.31
C TRP A 291 -21.88 9.82 -10.02
N SER A 292 -21.73 9.44 -11.29
CA SER A 292 -22.74 8.67 -12.03
C SER A 292 -22.61 7.16 -11.84
N GLU A 293 -21.50 6.70 -11.23
CA GLU A 293 -21.25 5.28 -11.01
C GLU A 293 -22.35 4.66 -10.11
N PRO A 294 -23.00 3.56 -10.54
CA PRO A 294 -24.19 3.03 -9.86
C PRO A 294 -23.88 2.12 -8.65
N ASN A 295 -22.67 1.60 -8.54
CA ASN A 295 -22.23 0.68 -7.48
C ASN A 295 -20.70 0.59 -7.40
N LEU A 296 -20.19 -0.04 -6.34
CA LEU A 296 -18.75 -0.18 -6.09
C LEU A 296 -18.00 -0.94 -7.20
N ALA A 297 -18.62 -1.97 -7.78
CA ALA A 297 -17.99 -2.73 -8.86
C ALA A 297 -17.79 -1.87 -10.12
N SER A 298 -18.79 -1.05 -10.47
CA SER A 298 -18.71 -0.09 -11.58
C SER A 298 -17.66 0.99 -11.31
N LEU A 299 -17.67 1.58 -10.11
CA LEU A 299 -16.65 2.53 -9.67
C LEU A 299 -15.23 1.93 -9.72
N GLY A 300 -15.09 0.67 -9.33
CA GLY A 300 -13.82 -0.06 -9.41
C GLY A 300 -13.33 -0.31 -10.83
N VAL A 301 -14.21 -0.34 -11.83
CA VAL A 301 -13.82 -0.34 -13.25
C VAL A 301 -13.48 1.07 -13.73
N ALA A 302 -14.25 2.07 -13.30
CA ALA A 302 -14.09 3.47 -13.72
C ALA A 302 -12.77 4.10 -13.21
N LEU A 303 -12.29 3.67 -12.04
CA LEU A 303 -11.01 4.11 -11.47
C LEU A 303 -9.79 3.35 -12.02
N ARG A 304 -9.97 2.33 -12.87
CA ARG A 304 -8.85 1.64 -13.54
C ARG A 304 -8.13 2.56 -14.50
N LYS A 305 -6.87 2.21 -14.77
CA LYS A 305 -6.10 2.90 -15.81
C LYS A 305 -6.80 2.74 -17.17
N PHE A 306 -6.86 3.80 -17.97
CA PHE A 306 -7.68 3.83 -19.18
C PHE A 306 -7.31 2.76 -20.21
N ASP A 307 -6.02 2.47 -20.35
CA ASP A 307 -5.48 1.43 -21.23
C ASP A 307 -5.41 0.04 -20.57
N GLU A 308 -5.91 -0.09 -19.33
CA GLU A 308 -6.03 -1.39 -18.66
C GLU A 308 -7.19 -2.17 -19.30
N GLY A 309 -6.87 -3.35 -19.84
CA GLY A 309 -7.86 -4.26 -20.40
C GLY A 309 -8.86 -4.79 -19.36
N GLU A 310 -9.71 -5.74 -19.77
CA GLU A 310 -10.73 -6.32 -18.88
C GLU A 310 -10.13 -7.09 -17.68
N ARG A 311 -8.91 -7.60 -17.84
CA ARG A 311 -8.17 -8.33 -16.80
C ARG A 311 -7.24 -7.38 -16.05
N HIS A 312 -7.26 -7.49 -14.72
CA HIS A 312 -6.34 -6.76 -13.86
C HIS A 312 -4.89 -7.02 -14.25
N THR A 313 -4.14 -5.94 -14.48
CA THR A 313 -2.70 -6.01 -14.70
C THR A 313 -1.96 -5.48 -13.48
N THR A 314 -0.62 -5.53 -13.53
CA THR A 314 0.23 -4.93 -12.50
C THR A 314 0.22 -3.40 -12.60
N THR A 315 -0.01 -2.83 -13.79
CA THR A 315 -0.09 -1.37 -13.98
C THR A 315 -1.44 -0.86 -13.52
N ARG A 316 -1.47 0.06 -12.55
CA ARG A 316 -2.72 0.49 -11.89
C ARG A 316 -2.66 1.96 -11.52
N CYS A 317 -3.85 2.54 -11.37
CA CYS A 317 -4.00 3.79 -10.65
C CYS A 317 -3.71 3.61 -9.14
N ALA A 318 -3.36 4.70 -8.48
CA ALA A 318 -2.96 4.73 -7.09
C ALA A 318 -4.13 4.66 -6.10
N LEU A 319 -5.37 4.75 -6.59
CA LEU A 319 -6.58 4.47 -5.82
C LEU A 319 -7.40 3.42 -6.56
N VAL A 320 -7.74 2.32 -5.87
CA VAL A 320 -8.47 1.19 -6.45
C VAL A 320 -9.62 0.79 -5.53
N VAL A 321 -10.80 0.50 -6.10
CA VAL A 321 -11.85 -0.24 -5.38
C VAL A 321 -11.58 -1.72 -5.57
N THR A 322 -11.31 -2.42 -4.48
CA THR A 322 -10.94 -3.84 -4.54
C THR A 322 -12.19 -4.73 -4.56
N LYS A 323 -12.00 -6.01 -4.90
CA LYS A 323 -13.03 -7.05 -4.81
C LYS A 323 -13.50 -7.34 -3.37
N TYR A 324 -12.81 -6.80 -2.37
CA TYR A 324 -13.13 -6.94 -0.95
C TYR A 324 -13.91 -5.74 -0.40
N ASP A 325 -14.43 -4.88 -1.30
CA ASP A 325 -15.11 -3.64 -0.95
C ASP A 325 -14.25 -2.78 0.00
N THR A 326 -12.98 -2.60 -0.37
CA THR A 326 -12.05 -1.64 0.24
C THR A 326 -11.54 -0.64 -0.79
N LEU A 327 -11.13 0.53 -0.33
CA LEU A 327 -10.28 1.43 -1.09
C LEU A 327 -8.82 1.10 -0.81
N GLU A 328 -8.08 0.72 -1.84
CA GLU A 328 -6.64 0.48 -1.80
C GLU A 328 -5.90 1.74 -2.26
N PHE A 329 -5.08 2.29 -1.37
CA PHE A 329 -4.19 3.42 -1.63
C PHE A 329 -2.78 2.88 -1.92
N ARG A 330 -2.26 3.16 -3.12
CA ARG A 330 -0.98 2.66 -3.63
C ARG A 330 0.05 3.77 -3.87
N TYR A 331 -0.04 4.89 -3.15
CA TYR A 331 0.78 6.07 -3.40
C TYR A 331 2.26 5.90 -2.98
N PRO A 332 2.58 5.55 -1.72
CA PRO A 332 3.96 5.51 -1.25
C PRO A 332 4.73 4.25 -1.71
N GLU A 333 6.04 4.41 -1.87
CA GLU A 333 6.96 3.26 -1.91
C GLU A 333 7.00 2.51 -0.59
N SER A 334 7.47 1.28 -0.61
CA SER A 334 7.71 0.51 0.60
C SER A 334 8.86 1.08 1.42
N MET A 335 8.82 0.85 2.73
CA MET A 335 9.83 1.31 3.67
C MET A 335 9.79 0.54 4.99
N PHE A 336 10.85 0.71 5.78
CA PHE A 336 10.95 0.16 7.13
C PHE A 336 10.91 1.27 8.21
N ASP A 337 10.43 2.46 7.86
CA ASP A 337 10.10 3.54 8.81
C ASP A 337 8.63 3.42 9.24
N VAL A 338 8.41 2.77 10.38
CA VAL A 338 7.06 2.51 10.91
C VAL A 338 6.36 3.79 11.36
N ASP A 339 7.09 4.84 11.74
CA ASP A 339 6.47 6.12 12.12
C ASP A 339 5.83 6.77 10.89
N PHE A 340 6.52 6.69 9.75
CA PHE A 340 6.00 7.19 8.48
C PHE A 340 4.83 6.34 7.96
N ILE A 341 4.91 5.01 8.09
CA ILE A 341 3.79 4.09 7.77
C ILE A 341 2.56 4.42 8.63
N ALA A 342 2.75 4.64 9.94
CA ALA A 342 1.67 5.04 10.83
C ALA A 342 1.05 6.38 10.43
N GLY A 343 1.89 7.36 10.07
CA GLY A 343 1.41 8.65 9.56
C GLY A 343 0.54 8.53 8.30
N TRP A 344 0.91 7.65 7.38
CA TRP A 344 0.07 7.34 6.20
C TRP A 344 -1.23 6.64 6.56
N ALA A 345 -1.20 5.66 7.48
CA ALA A 345 -2.40 4.99 7.95
C ALA A 345 -3.38 6.00 8.57
N ASP A 346 -2.88 6.93 9.40
CA ASP A 346 -3.68 8.02 9.99
C ASP A 346 -4.22 8.99 8.94
N LEU A 347 -3.41 9.37 7.95
CA LEU A 347 -3.86 10.24 6.86
C LEU A 347 -4.99 9.59 6.04
N VAL A 348 -4.85 8.31 5.67
CA VAL A 348 -5.87 7.58 4.90
C VAL A 348 -7.15 7.40 5.72
N ARG A 349 -7.04 7.04 7.02
CA ARG A 349 -8.18 7.00 7.95
C ARG A 349 -8.87 8.35 8.04
N HIS A 350 -8.11 9.44 8.09
CA HIS A 350 -8.64 10.79 8.15
C HIS A 350 -9.38 11.19 6.87
N LEU A 351 -8.84 10.87 5.68
CA LEU A 351 -9.52 11.11 4.40
C LEU A 351 -10.87 10.38 4.34
N TYR A 352 -10.90 9.13 4.83
CA TYR A 352 -12.12 8.34 4.91
C TYR A 352 -13.11 8.95 5.91
N ALA A 353 -12.66 9.37 7.09
CA ALA A 353 -13.50 10.07 8.08
C ALA A 353 -14.09 11.37 7.54
N VAL A 354 -13.31 12.15 6.78
CA VAL A 354 -13.80 13.37 6.09
C VAL A 354 -14.92 13.01 5.11
N ALA A 355 -14.79 11.92 4.36
CA ALA A 355 -15.81 11.46 3.43
C ALA A 355 -17.10 11.00 4.12
N MET A 356 -17.02 10.51 5.36
CA MET A 356 -18.16 10.09 6.18
C MET A 356 -18.92 11.25 6.83
N LYS A 357 -18.38 12.47 6.82
CA LYS A 357 -19.02 13.65 7.42
C LYS A 357 -20.40 13.96 6.82
N PRO A 358 -21.27 14.70 7.55
CA PRO A 358 -22.49 15.25 6.98
C PRO A 358 -22.21 15.99 5.68
N GLN A 359 -23.11 15.87 4.70
CA GLN A 359 -22.92 16.39 3.34
C GLN A 359 -22.49 17.86 3.31
N ALA A 360 -23.10 18.71 4.15
CA ALA A 360 -22.75 20.13 4.23
C ALA A 360 -21.30 20.36 4.70
N GLU A 361 -20.82 19.59 5.68
CA GLU A 361 -19.42 19.66 6.14
C GLU A 361 -18.45 19.16 5.06
N PHE A 362 -18.79 18.04 4.41
CA PHE A 362 -17.98 17.52 3.30
C PHE A 362 -17.87 18.54 2.16
N HIS A 363 -18.98 19.17 1.76
CA HIS A 363 -18.98 20.23 0.74
C HIS A 363 -18.13 21.44 1.13
N GLN A 364 -18.13 21.84 2.41
CA GLN A 364 -17.25 22.92 2.87
C GLN A 364 -15.77 22.55 2.74
N ILE A 365 -15.41 21.31 3.12
CA ILE A 365 -14.03 20.82 3.05
C ILE A 365 -13.57 20.71 1.58
N ILE A 366 -14.36 20.09 0.70
CA ILE A 366 -13.97 19.94 -0.72
C ILE A 366 -13.83 21.31 -1.41
N CYS A 367 -14.71 22.27 -1.14
CA CYS A 367 -14.61 23.62 -1.69
C CYS A 367 -13.38 24.36 -1.16
N ARG A 368 -13.01 24.16 0.12
CA ARG A 368 -11.77 24.70 0.70
C ARG A 368 -10.52 24.08 0.06
N VAL A 369 -10.52 22.76 -0.14
CA VAL A 369 -9.45 22.05 -0.87
C VAL A 369 -9.34 22.60 -2.29
N TYR A 370 -10.46 22.72 -3.00
CA TYR A 370 -10.53 23.27 -4.36
C TYR A 370 -9.98 24.71 -4.44
N GLU A 371 -10.33 25.55 -3.46
CA GLU A 371 -9.79 26.90 -3.36
C GLU A 371 -8.26 26.88 -3.24
N LEU A 372 -7.68 25.98 -2.44
CA LEU A 372 -6.22 25.94 -2.28
C LEU A 372 -5.50 25.44 -3.53
N VAL A 373 -5.98 24.37 -4.16
CA VAL A 373 -5.30 23.78 -5.34
C VAL A 373 -5.33 24.70 -6.56
N THR A 374 -6.29 25.62 -6.62
CA THR A 374 -6.42 26.59 -7.72
C THR A 374 -5.58 27.86 -7.55
N ARG A 375 -4.87 28.03 -6.43
CA ARG A 375 -4.01 29.21 -6.21
C ARG A 375 -2.82 29.21 -7.17
N ASP A 376 -2.39 30.40 -7.60
CA ASP A 376 -1.24 30.54 -8.50
C ASP A 376 0.03 29.94 -7.89
N GLN A 377 0.31 30.28 -6.63
CA GLN A 377 1.32 29.59 -5.83
C GLN A 377 0.75 28.28 -5.30
N ALA A 378 1.36 27.15 -5.68
CA ALA A 378 0.96 25.85 -5.20
C ALA A 378 1.05 25.81 -3.65
N PRO A 379 -0.01 25.41 -2.94
CA PRO A 379 0.06 25.24 -1.51
C PRO A 379 1.08 24.14 -1.18
N GLY A 380 1.84 24.32 -0.10
CA GLY A 380 2.64 23.21 0.44
C GLY A 380 1.74 22.11 1.00
N TRP A 381 2.24 20.87 1.02
CA TRP A 381 1.50 19.71 1.54
C TRP A 381 0.97 19.93 2.97
N SER A 382 1.69 20.66 3.82
CA SER A 382 1.26 20.97 5.19
C SER A 382 0.03 21.87 5.23
N ALA A 383 -0.09 22.83 4.29
CA ALA A 383 -1.28 23.65 4.15
C ALA A 383 -2.48 22.81 3.69
N MET A 384 -2.25 21.81 2.83
CA MET A 384 -3.30 20.87 2.39
C MET A 384 -3.77 19.95 3.53
N MET A 385 -2.86 19.47 4.39
CA MET A 385 -3.25 18.76 5.62
C MET A 385 -4.18 19.62 6.50
N GLY A 386 -3.82 20.90 6.71
CA GLY A 386 -4.67 21.84 7.44
C GLY A 386 -6.02 22.13 6.76
N ALA A 387 -6.10 21.97 5.43
CA ALA A 387 -7.32 22.17 4.65
C ALA A 387 -8.36 21.08 4.90
N ILE A 388 -7.90 19.82 4.98
CA ILE A 388 -8.72 18.67 5.32
C ILE A 388 -8.90 18.50 6.83
N GLY A 389 -8.25 19.35 7.64
CA GLY A 389 -8.33 19.30 9.10
C GLY A 389 -7.48 18.18 9.71
N PHE A 390 -6.49 17.66 8.99
CA PHE A 390 -5.57 16.65 9.50
C PHE A 390 -4.48 17.31 10.34
N GLN A 391 -4.44 16.96 11.63
CA GLN A 391 -3.41 17.41 12.56
C GLN A 391 -2.48 16.23 12.86
N THR A 392 -1.19 16.42 12.63
CA THR A 392 -0.18 15.37 12.78
C THR A 392 1.17 16.00 13.11
N ASP A 393 2.13 15.18 13.53
CA ASP A 393 3.51 15.61 13.65
C ASP A 393 4.14 15.77 12.25
N ILE A 394 4.24 17.02 11.81
CA ILE A 394 4.85 17.43 10.53
C ILE A 394 6.31 16.96 10.43
N SER A 395 7.01 16.75 11.54
CA SER A 395 8.43 16.37 11.54
C SER A 395 8.67 14.99 10.94
N ILE A 396 7.74 14.05 11.12
CA ILE A 396 7.82 12.68 10.55
C ILE A 396 7.85 12.76 9.03
N TRP A 397 6.96 13.56 8.45
CA TRP A 397 6.88 13.78 7.01
C TRP A 397 8.12 14.51 6.49
N GLN A 398 8.52 15.60 7.17
CA GLN A 398 9.66 16.40 6.73
C GLN A 398 10.98 15.63 6.78
N ARG A 399 11.17 14.75 7.78
CA ARG A 399 12.32 13.85 7.87
C ARG A 399 12.44 13.00 6.60
N ARG A 400 11.36 12.30 6.25
CA ARG A 400 11.33 11.42 5.07
C ARG A 400 11.52 12.19 3.76
N LEU A 401 10.90 13.36 3.62
CA LEU A 401 11.08 14.22 2.45
C LEU A 401 12.53 14.72 2.28
N ASN A 402 13.26 14.89 3.37
CA ASN A 402 14.69 15.22 3.31
C ASN A 402 15.51 14.02 2.83
N GLU A 403 15.16 12.79 3.24
CA GLU A 403 15.80 11.56 2.77
C GLU A 403 15.66 11.40 1.25
N TYR A 404 14.48 11.69 0.66
CA TYR A 404 14.29 11.65 -0.81
C TYR A 404 15.18 12.64 -1.58
N ARG A 405 15.74 13.65 -0.91
CA ARG A 405 16.71 14.60 -1.50
C ARG A 405 18.16 14.23 -1.20
N GLY A 406 18.36 13.25 -0.31
CA GLY A 406 19.65 12.79 0.20
C GLY A 406 19.82 11.30 -0.03
N SER A 407 19.81 10.52 1.06
CA SER A 407 20.13 9.09 1.05
C SER A 407 19.17 8.24 0.20
N LEU A 408 17.96 8.71 -0.08
CA LEU A 408 16.93 8.03 -0.85
C LEU A 408 16.60 8.73 -2.17
N SER A 409 17.52 9.51 -2.75
CA SER A 409 17.29 10.17 -4.04
C SER A 409 17.14 9.21 -5.23
N ASP A 410 17.64 7.98 -5.08
CA ASP A 410 17.53 6.89 -6.06
C ASP A 410 17.10 5.63 -5.32
N LEU A 411 15.80 5.31 -5.39
CA LEU A 411 15.23 4.15 -4.70
C LEU A 411 15.86 2.82 -5.16
N ASP A 412 16.41 2.75 -6.37
CA ASP A 412 17.00 1.52 -6.91
C ASP A 412 18.46 1.32 -6.48
N LYS A 413 19.07 2.30 -5.79
CA LYS A 413 20.47 2.27 -5.34
C LYS A 413 20.63 2.42 -3.83
N GLN A 414 19.60 2.06 -3.06
CA GLN A 414 19.60 2.17 -1.60
C GLN A 414 20.60 1.22 -0.92
N GLY A 415 21.05 0.16 -1.62
CA GLY A 415 21.85 -0.87 -0.97
C GLY A 415 20.99 -1.86 -0.17
N VAL A 416 21.68 -2.68 0.61
CA VAL A 416 21.06 -3.52 1.63
C VAL A 416 20.57 -2.63 2.78
N LEU A 417 19.36 -2.87 3.29
CA LEU A 417 18.86 -2.17 4.46
C LEU A 417 19.79 -2.35 5.66
N PRO A 418 20.10 -1.28 6.43
CA PRO A 418 20.99 -1.38 7.58
C PRO A 418 20.38 -2.29 8.66
N ASN A 419 21.24 -2.84 9.51
CA ASN A 419 20.77 -3.59 10.67
C ASN A 419 19.99 -2.64 11.61
N SER A 420 18.88 -3.12 12.16
CA SER A 420 18.02 -2.32 13.04
C SER A 420 18.84 -1.78 14.23
N GLY A 421 18.82 -0.46 14.45
CA GLY A 421 19.59 0.20 15.51
C GLY A 421 20.92 0.83 15.07
N ILE A 422 21.36 0.62 13.82
CA ILE A 422 22.40 1.45 13.22
C ILE A 422 21.71 2.67 12.59
N VAL A 423 21.73 3.81 13.30
CA VAL A 423 21.35 5.10 12.73
C VAL A 423 22.47 5.52 11.77
N GLY A 424 22.17 5.56 10.47
CA GLY A 424 23.10 6.11 9.49
C GLY A 424 22.90 5.57 8.08
N LEU A 425 21.98 6.20 7.34
CA LEU A 425 22.22 6.69 5.99
C LEU A 425 21.39 7.96 5.74
#